data_AF-A0A526ZAM3-F1
#
_entry.id   AF-A0A526ZAM3-F1
#
_cell.length_a   1.000
_cell.length_b   1.000
_cell.length_c   1.000
_cell.angle_alpha   90.00
_cell.angle_beta   90.00
_cell.angle_gamma   90.00
#
_symmetry.space_group_name_H-M   'P 1'
#
loop_
_entity.id
_entity.type
_entity.pdbx_description
1 polymer ?
#
loop_
_entity_poly.entity_id
_entity_poly.type
_entity_poly.pdbx_seq_one_letter_code
_entity_poly.pdbx_strand_id
1 'polypeptide(L)' 'MLHTTTKPPLTIRLCQPRGFCAGVDRAIQIVVLALKKYGAPVYVRHEIVHNRYVVEGLQSLGAVFIE' A
#
# COMPACT_ATOMS: atom_id res chain seq x y z
N MET A 1 7.10 31.20 24.81
CA MET A 1 5.86 30.68 25.44
C MET A 1 5.00 30.05 24.34
N LEU A 2 5.03 28.73 24.23
CA LEU A 2 4.18 27.99 23.28
C LEU A 2 2.78 27.89 23.90
N HIS A 3 1.81 28.60 23.34
CA HIS A 3 0.41 28.47 23.71
C HIS A 3 -0.10 27.15 23.13
N THR A 4 -0.18 26.11 23.96
CA THR A 4 -0.89 24.87 23.60
C THR A 4 -2.38 25.11 23.82
N THR A 5 -3.07 25.59 22.81
CA THR A 5 -4.54 25.66 22.80
C THR A 5 -5.09 24.24 22.91
N THR A 6 -5.75 23.95 24.03
CA THR A 6 -6.45 22.68 24.25
C THR A 6 -7.63 22.58 23.28
N LYS A 7 -7.55 21.63 22.35
CA LYS A 7 -8.63 21.36 21.38
C LYS A 7 -9.84 20.72 22.10
N PRO A 8 -11.08 21.03 21.67
CA PRO A 8 -12.26 20.39 22.23
C PRO A 8 -12.29 18.88 21.91
N PRO A 9 -13.01 18.07 22.73
CA PRO A 9 -13.13 16.64 22.49
C PRO A 9 -13.87 16.36 21.18
N LEU A 10 -13.29 15.51 20.33
CA LEU A 10 -13.86 15.08 19.06
C LEU A 10 -14.06 13.57 19.08
N THR A 11 -15.25 13.11 18.71
CA THR A 11 -15.53 11.68 18.54
C THR A 11 -15.25 11.26 17.10
N ILE A 12 -14.26 10.38 16.89
CA ILE A 12 -13.95 9.78 15.58
C ILE A 12 -14.62 8.41 15.50
N ARG A 13 -15.41 8.17 14.46
CA ARG A 13 -16.05 6.88 14.20
C ARG A 13 -15.41 6.23 12.98
N LEU A 14 -15.00 4.97 13.12
CA LEU A 14 -14.34 4.21 12.06
C LEU A 14 -15.29 3.14 11.52
N CYS A 15 -15.50 3.12 10.21
CA CYS A 15 -16.34 2.11 9.56
C CYS A 15 -15.71 0.72 9.58
N GLN A 16 -16.55 -0.32 9.50
CA GLN A 16 -16.14 -1.71 9.31
C GLN A 16 -17.08 -2.42 8.32
N PRO A 17 -16.56 -3.21 7.36
CA PRO A 17 -15.14 -3.44 7.07
C PRO A 17 -14.46 -2.21 6.43
N ARG A 18 -13.14 -2.08 6.61
CA ARG A 18 -12.31 -1.06 5.97
C ARG A 18 -10.94 -1.63 5.63
N GLY A 19 -10.31 -1.13 4.57
CA GLY A 19 -8.99 -1.56 4.13
C GLY A 19 -9.04 -2.57 2.98
N PHE A 20 -8.12 -3.54 3.01
CA PHE A 20 -7.91 -4.47 1.90
C PHE A 20 -8.97 -5.56 1.83
N CYS A 21 -9.41 -5.86 0.61
CA CYS A 21 -10.15 -7.08 0.31
C CYS A 21 -9.18 -8.22 0.00
N ALA A 22 -9.69 -9.45 -0.01
CA ALA A 22 -8.89 -10.64 -0.32
C ALA A 22 -8.18 -10.56 -1.69
N GLY A 23 -8.80 -9.91 -2.68
CA GLY A 23 -8.19 -9.73 -4.01
C GLY A 23 -6.97 -8.80 -3.98
N VAL A 24 -7.08 -7.67 -3.27
CA VAL A 24 -5.98 -6.71 -3.09
C VAL A 24 -4.81 -7.36 -2.35
N ASP A 25 -5.08 -8.05 -1.25
CA ASP A 25 -4.05 -8.73 -0.47
C ASP A 25 -3.31 -9.78 -1.32
N ARG A 26 -4.06 -10.64 -2.03
CA ARG A 26 -3.48 -11.64 -2.92
C ARG A 26 -2.62 -11.02 -4.03
N ALA A 27 -3.09 -9.93 -4.65
CA ALA A 27 -2.38 -9.29 -5.75
C ALA A 27 -1.01 -8.74 -5.29
N ILE A 28 -0.98 -8.09 -4.12
CA ILE A 28 0.27 -7.61 -3.50
C ILE A 28 1.21 -8.78 -3.18
N GLN A 29 0.69 -9.84 -2.56
CA GLN A 29 1.50 -11.01 -2.19
C GLN A 29 2.13 -11.70 -3.40
N ILE A 30 1.45 -11.75 -4.55
CA ILE A 30 2.02 -12.34 -5.77
C ILE A 30 3.29 -11.61 -6.20
N VAL A 31 3.29 -10.27 -6.17
CA VAL A 31 4.48 -9.49 -6.56
C VAL A 31 5.61 -9.69 -5.55
N VAL A 32 5.31 -9.68 -4.25
CA VAL A 32 6.29 -9.91 -3.18
C VAL A 32 6.92 -11.31 -3.30
N LEU A 33 6.10 -12.34 -3.52
CA LEU A 33 6.58 -13.71 -3.69
C LEU A 33 7.39 -13.88 -4.97
N ALA A 34 7.00 -13.21 -6.06
CA ALA A 34 7.78 -13.21 -7.31
C ALA A 34 9.16 -12.59 -7.09
N LEU A 35 9.24 -11.42 -6.45
CA LEU A 35 10.50 -10.77 -6.11
C LEU A 35 11.38 -11.66 -5.20
N LYS A 36 10.78 -12.30 -4.20
CA LYS A 36 11.50 -13.23 -3.31
C LYS A 36 12.05 -14.46 -4.05
N LYS A 37 11.27 -15.00 -4.99
CA LYS A 37 11.60 -16.25 -5.68
C LYS A 37 12.57 -16.04 -6.85
N TYR A 38 12.43 -14.93 -7.57
CA TYR A 38 13.13 -14.69 -8.84
C TYR A 38 14.13 -13.54 -8.77
N GLY A 39 14.12 -12.73 -7.71
CA GLY A 39 14.92 -11.52 -7.61
C GLY A 39 14.34 -10.35 -8.41
N ALA A 40 14.98 -9.19 -8.32
CA ALA A 40 14.62 -8.01 -9.10
C ALA A 40 15.35 -8.00 -10.47
N PRO A 41 14.76 -7.41 -11.53
CA PRO A 41 13.44 -6.78 -11.54
C PRO A 41 12.29 -7.77 -11.78
N VAL A 42 11.13 -7.48 -11.18
CA VAL A 42 9.84 -8.11 -11.55
C VAL A 42 8.98 -7.07 -12.24
N TYR A 43 8.61 -7.34 -13.50
CA TYR A 43 7.75 -6.44 -14.26
C TYR A 43 6.28 -6.73 -13.98
N VAL A 44 5.51 -5.67 -13.71
CA VAL A 44 4.07 -5.73 -13.46
C VAL A 44 3.37 -4.84 -14.47
N ARG A 45 2.36 -5.38 -15.15
CA ARG A 45 1.60 -4.63 -16.15
C ARG A 45 0.48 -3.83 -15.48
N HIS A 46 0.51 -2.53 -15.68
CA HIS A 46 -0.20 -1.48 -14.93
C HIS A 46 0.02 -1.58 -13.43
N GLU A 47 -0.48 -0.61 -12.68
CA GLU A 47 -0.48 -0.70 -11.22
C GLU A 47 -1.23 -1.94 -10.74
N ILE A 48 -0.62 -2.69 -9.81
CA ILE A 48 -1.23 -3.91 -9.26
C ILE A 48 -2.49 -3.59 -8.45
N VAL A 49 -2.51 -2.40 -7.83
CA VAL A 49 -3.65 -1.76 -7.17
C VAL A 49 -3.50 -0.25 -7.25
N HIS A 50 -4.61 0.50 -7.32
CA HIS A 50 -4.60 1.97 -7.35
C HIS A 50 -4.37 2.55 -5.94
N ASN A 51 -3.18 2.31 -5.39
CA ASN A 51 -2.74 2.89 -4.13
C ASN A 51 -1.27 3.24 -4.23
N ARG A 52 -0.98 4.55 -4.24
CA ARG A 52 0.37 5.07 -4.39
C ARG A 52 1.35 4.48 -3.37
N TYR A 53 0.96 4.39 -2.09
CA TYR A 53 1.84 3.84 -1.05
C TYR A 53 2.21 2.37 -1.31
N VAL A 54 1.27 1.58 -1.85
CA VAL A 54 1.53 0.18 -2.21
C VAL A 54 2.45 0.10 -3.43
N VAL A 55 2.18 0.88 -4.47
CA VAL A 55 2.98 0.90 -5.70
C VAL A 55 4.41 1.33 -5.41
N GLU A 56 4.61 2.44 -4.70
CA GLU A 56 5.93 2.95 -4.30
C GLU A 56 6.68 1.92 -3.43
N GLY A 57 5.98 1.27 -2.50
CA GLY A 57 6.53 0.20 -1.67
C GLY A 57 7.05 -0.97 -2.50
N LEU A 58 6.27 -1.45 -3.48
CA LEU A 58 6.70 -2.53 -4.36
C LEU A 58 7.84 -2.12 -5.30
N GLN A 59 7.83 -0.89 -5.80
CA GLN A 59 8.93 -0.34 -6.59
C GLN A 59 10.25 -0.30 -5.79
N SER A 60 10.18 0.08 -4.51
CA SER A 60 11.35 0.08 -3.63
C SER A 60 11.96 -1.31 -3.42
N LEU A 61 11.16 -2.37 -3.60
CA LEU A 61 11.60 -3.77 -3.53
C LEU A 61 12.11 -4.30 -4.89
N GLY A 62 12.04 -3.51 -5.96
CA GLY A 62 12.50 -3.89 -7.30
C GLY A 62 11.40 -4.32 -8.27
N ALA A 63 10.13 -4.05 -7.97
CA ALA A 63 9.08 -4.16 -8.98
C ALA A 63 9.16 -2.99 -9.99
N VAL A 64 8.89 -3.27 -11.25
CA VAL A 64 8.85 -2.26 -12.33
C VAL A 64 7.47 -2.29 -12.98
N PHE A 65 6.74 -1.19 -12.88
CA PHE A 65 5.40 -1.06 -13.45
C PHE A 65 5.47 -0.52 -14.89
N ILE A 66 4.81 -1.19 -15.83
CA ILE A 66 4.78 -0.87 -17.28
C ILE A 66 3.33 -0.85 -17.81
N GLU A 67 3.09 -0.34 -19.01
CA GLU A 67 1.76 -0.32 -19.68
C GLU A 67 1.48 -1.61 -20.50
#